data_AF-K1SGK7-F1
#
_entry.id   AF-K1SGK7-F1
#
_cell.length_a   1.000
_cell.length_b   1.000
_cell.length_c   1.000
_cell.angle_alpha   90.00
_cell.angle_beta   90.00
_cell.angle_gamma   90.00
#
_symmetry.space_group_name_H-M   'P 1'
#
loop_
_entity.id
_entity.type
_entity.pdbx_description
1 polymer ?
#
loop_
_entity_poly.entity_id
_entity_poly.type
_entity_poly.pdbx_seq_one_letter_code
_entity_poly.pdbx_strand_id
1 'polypeptide(L)'
;GQALFLRGYSYYTLAGYYQNPALITDYANYSSLDGLYGKNSTYDEVLDQVEKDFAEAMTLLPSRDAGGEWAKGRATCGAAAGYYARTLMQRHKYSDALVVLKDIMNKKYGSYKLMANYGDNFREGSAYENNAESLFEIQYLDYGSQGVDDEWTPVNTSPNATQGHAVESNFAPGRFGGWADLSASPWLYNLFKQERTTAGKLDPRLYWTIGTYETDWVGFENGNVAYKSEMTASDTIITNNNYGGLPIAKWTNFRTNLYDKVTTGLHCGINLRMMRYSDVLLRAAECENEVNGPTQQAIDWINQVRERANLKDLSLSDFDTKDKLFEQIANVERPKEFGCEYGRGFDLIRWGFFYDQGRLAQLKEHGTFRRSPYKAKESVSYSLVGVDSEVKSSYDTYVPGHEFLPIYQG
;
A
#
# COMPACT_ATOMS: atom_id res chain seq x y z
N GLY A 1 -3.37 -24.49 -8.72
CA GLY A 1 -4.13 -23.23 -8.54
C GLY A 1 -3.76 -22.53 -7.24
N GLN A 2 -4.60 -22.60 -6.21
CA GLN A 2 -4.45 -21.80 -4.98
C GLN A 2 -3.12 -22.03 -4.24
N ALA A 3 -2.68 -23.29 -4.11
CA ALA A 3 -1.40 -23.60 -3.48
C ALA A 3 -0.19 -22.96 -4.20
N LEU A 4 -0.21 -22.93 -5.53
CA LEU A 4 0.83 -22.27 -6.33
C LEU A 4 0.79 -20.76 -6.12
N PHE A 5 -0.40 -20.16 -6.15
CA PHE A 5 -0.56 -18.72 -5.86
C PHE A 5 0.00 -18.37 -4.48
N LEU A 6 -0.34 -19.14 -3.44
CA LEU A 6 0.15 -18.88 -2.08
C LEU A 6 1.67 -19.08 -1.97
N ARG A 7 2.24 -20.11 -2.61
CA ARG A 7 3.70 -20.31 -2.65
C ARG A 7 4.41 -19.16 -3.37
N GLY A 8 3.89 -18.76 -4.53
CA GLY A 8 4.39 -17.60 -5.28
C GLY A 8 4.29 -16.30 -4.49
N TYR A 9 3.18 -16.06 -3.81
CA TYR A 9 2.98 -14.90 -2.95
C TYR A 9 3.95 -14.86 -1.77
N SER A 10 4.17 -15.99 -1.10
CA SER A 10 5.14 -16.11 -0.02
C SER A 10 6.56 -15.84 -0.49
N TYR A 11 7.01 -16.49 -1.57
CA TYR A 11 8.37 -16.27 -2.09
C TYR A 11 8.56 -14.89 -2.71
N TYR A 12 7.55 -14.31 -3.36
CA TYR A 12 7.58 -12.91 -3.82
C TYR A 12 7.83 -11.96 -2.64
N THR A 13 7.12 -12.19 -1.53
CA THR A 13 7.24 -11.38 -0.31
C THR A 13 8.62 -11.56 0.34
N LEU A 14 9.10 -12.80 0.46
CA LEU A 14 10.41 -13.12 1.01
C LEU A 14 11.55 -12.56 0.14
N ALA A 15 11.47 -12.73 -1.18
CA ALA A 15 12.42 -12.16 -2.12
C ALA A 15 12.42 -10.64 -2.06
N GLY A 16 11.25 -10.04 -1.82
CA GLY A 16 11.14 -8.64 -1.42
C GLY A 16 12.06 -8.31 -0.27
N TYR A 17 11.69 -8.71 0.95
CA TYR A 17 12.37 -8.25 2.16
C TYR A 17 13.81 -8.72 2.33
N TYR A 18 14.10 -9.96 1.91
CA TYR A 18 15.37 -10.63 2.20
C TYR A 18 16.25 -10.79 0.97
N GLN A 19 15.75 -10.51 -0.23
CA GLN A 19 16.42 -10.72 -1.52
C GLN A 19 16.73 -12.19 -1.80
N ASN A 20 17.60 -12.84 -1.04
CA ASN A 20 18.10 -14.19 -1.28
C ASN A 20 17.61 -15.20 -0.21
N PRO A 21 16.30 -15.48 -0.04
CA PRO A 21 15.85 -16.51 0.88
C PRO A 21 16.24 -17.92 0.38
N ALA A 22 16.20 -18.92 1.25
CA ALA A 22 16.28 -20.32 0.84
C ALA A 22 15.03 -20.72 0.02
N LEU A 23 15.22 -21.38 -1.12
CA LEU A 23 14.13 -21.87 -1.95
C LEU A 23 13.81 -23.33 -1.68
N ILE A 24 12.69 -23.59 -1.02
CA ILE A 24 12.19 -24.93 -0.70
C ILE A 24 10.89 -25.17 -1.47
N THR A 25 10.98 -26.02 -2.50
CA THR A 25 9.84 -26.38 -3.37
C THR A 25 9.50 -27.87 -3.32
N ASP A 26 10.32 -28.67 -2.64
CA ASP A 26 10.16 -30.10 -2.47
C ASP A 26 10.41 -30.49 -1.01
N TYR A 27 9.39 -31.08 -0.38
CA TYR A 27 9.42 -31.50 1.01
C TYR A 27 10.45 -32.62 1.25
N ALA A 28 10.64 -33.54 0.28
CA ALA A 28 11.54 -34.67 0.45
C ALA A 28 12.99 -34.21 0.67
N ASN A 29 13.41 -33.16 -0.04
CA ASN A 29 14.74 -32.58 0.09
C ASN A 29 14.94 -31.87 1.43
N TYR A 30 13.90 -31.21 1.96
CA TYR A 30 13.95 -30.49 3.23
C TYR A 30 13.87 -31.40 4.47
N SER A 31 13.13 -32.51 4.39
CA SER A 31 12.89 -33.39 5.55
C SER A 31 14.14 -34.16 6.06
N SER A 32 15.28 -34.00 5.39
CA SER A 32 16.56 -34.57 5.78
C SER A 32 17.38 -33.62 6.67
N LEU A 33 18.33 -34.16 7.46
CA LEU A 33 19.24 -33.33 8.26
C LEU A 33 20.09 -32.39 7.39
N ASP A 34 20.43 -32.80 6.17
CA ASP A 34 21.15 -31.95 5.21
C ASP A 34 20.25 -30.85 4.62
N GLY A 35 18.96 -31.12 4.46
CA GLY A 35 17.94 -30.16 4.04
C GLY A 35 17.68 -29.04 5.04
N LEU A 36 17.92 -29.29 6.34
CA LEU A 36 17.86 -28.28 7.41
C LEU A 36 18.96 -27.21 7.30
N TYR A 37 20.08 -27.51 6.64
CA TYR A 37 21.18 -26.57 6.38
C TYR A 37 21.16 -26.00 4.95
N GLY A 38 19.97 -25.89 4.36
CA GLY A 38 19.78 -25.34 3.02
C GLY A 38 20.44 -23.97 2.87
N LYS A 39 21.16 -23.78 1.75
CA LYS A 39 21.76 -22.49 1.40
C LYS A 39 20.70 -21.52 0.88
N ASN A 40 20.96 -20.23 1.06
CA ASN A 40 20.23 -19.17 0.38
C ASN A 40 20.29 -19.38 -1.15
N SER A 41 19.15 -19.17 -1.81
CA SER A 41 19.08 -19.14 -3.27
C SER A 41 19.38 -17.74 -3.78
N THR A 42 19.83 -17.62 -5.03
CA THR A 42 19.98 -16.31 -5.66
C THR A 42 18.61 -15.65 -5.86
N TYR A 43 18.60 -14.32 -5.98
CA TYR A 43 17.36 -13.58 -6.21
C TYR A 43 16.63 -14.04 -7.47
N ASP A 44 17.39 -14.26 -8.55
CA ASP A 44 16.84 -14.73 -9.83
C ASP A 44 16.26 -16.14 -9.73
N GLU A 45 16.89 -17.08 -9.03
CA GLU A 45 16.32 -18.43 -8.84
C GLU A 45 14.98 -18.38 -8.09
N VAL A 46 14.87 -17.52 -7.08
CA VAL A 46 13.61 -17.34 -6.34
C VAL A 46 12.55 -16.71 -7.24
N LEU A 47 12.88 -15.66 -7.99
CA LEU A 47 11.94 -15.02 -8.90
C LEU A 47 11.55 -15.90 -10.10
N ASP A 48 12.43 -16.78 -10.58
CA ASP A 48 12.11 -17.80 -11.59
C ASP A 48 11.00 -18.73 -11.06
N GLN A 49 11.10 -19.18 -9.80
CA GLN A 49 10.06 -20.01 -9.18
C GLN A 49 8.75 -19.23 -8.96
N VAL A 50 8.84 -17.97 -8.54
CA VAL A 50 7.67 -17.10 -8.36
C VAL A 50 6.94 -16.85 -9.67
N GLU A 51 7.66 -16.54 -10.75
CA GLU A 51 7.08 -16.37 -12.09
C GLU A 51 6.38 -17.65 -12.55
N LYS A 52 7.04 -18.81 -12.41
CA LYS A 52 6.47 -20.12 -12.74
C LYS A 52 5.18 -20.38 -11.97
N ASP A 53 5.20 -20.16 -10.66
CA ASP A 53 4.04 -20.41 -9.80
C ASP A 53 2.84 -19.54 -10.17
N PHE A 54 3.05 -18.24 -10.38
CA PHE A 54 1.95 -17.35 -10.76
C PHE A 54 1.45 -17.60 -12.19
N ALA A 55 2.35 -17.87 -13.14
CA ALA A 55 1.97 -18.19 -14.51
C ALA A 55 1.10 -19.47 -14.57
N GLU A 56 1.49 -20.52 -13.85
CA GLU A 56 0.71 -21.74 -13.76
C GLU A 56 -0.60 -21.53 -12.97
N ALA A 57 -0.55 -20.83 -11.84
CA ALA A 57 -1.74 -20.52 -11.04
C ALA A 57 -2.81 -19.76 -11.85
N MET A 58 -2.40 -18.80 -12.67
CA MET A 58 -3.27 -18.01 -13.54
C MET A 58 -4.09 -18.89 -14.51
N THR A 59 -3.53 -20.02 -14.97
CA THR A 59 -4.23 -20.96 -15.89
C THR A 59 -5.19 -21.91 -15.17
N LEU A 60 -4.95 -22.16 -13.87
CA LEU A 60 -5.69 -23.17 -13.09
C LEU A 60 -6.78 -22.57 -12.21
N LEU A 61 -6.70 -21.28 -11.88
CA LEU A 61 -7.62 -20.62 -10.98
C LEU A 61 -8.87 -20.12 -11.72
N PRO A 62 -10.06 -20.23 -11.13
CA PRO A 62 -11.26 -19.57 -11.64
C PRO A 62 -11.14 -18.04 -11.60
N SER A 63 -11.89 -17.38 -12.48
CA SER A 63 -12.12 -15.94 -12.41
C SER A 63 -13.04 -15.60 -11.25
N ARG A 64 -12.91 -14.38 -10.70
CA ARG A 64 -13.86 -13.83 -9.73
C ARG A 64 -15.29 -13.79 -10.28
N ASP A 65 -15.44 -13.64 -11.59
CA ASP A 65 -16.74 -13.58 -12.27
C ASP A 65 -17.49 -14.92 -12.22
N ALA A 66 -16.83 -16.01 -11.80
CA ALA A 66 -17.49 -17.28 -11.47
C ALA A 66 -18.42 -17.18 -10.25
N GLY A 67 -18.34 -16.10 -9.47
CA GLY A 67 -19.20 -15.87 -8.32
C GLY A 67 -18.89 -16.79 -7.14
N GLY A 68 -19.82 -16.86 -6.18
CA GLY A 68 -19.70 -17.72 -5.00
C GLY A 68 -18.44 -17.41 -4.18
N GLU A 69 -17.66 -18.44 -3.87
CA GLU A 69 -16.38 -18.32 -3.17
C GLU A 69 -15.27 -17.65 -4.00
N TRP A 70 -15.38 -17.61 -5.34
CA TRP A 70 -14.37 -16.96 -6.19
C TRP A 70 -14.54 -15.45 -6.24
N ALA A 71 -15.76 -14.97 -5.98
CA ALA A 71 -16.03 -13.57 -5.71
C ALA A 71 -15.73 -13.17 -4.25
N LYS A 72 -15.23 -14.10 -3.41
CA LYS A 72 -15.06 -13.91 -1.96
C LYS A 72 -13.71 -14.45 -1.47
N GLY A 73 -12.72 -13.59 -1.26
CA GLY A 73 -11.46 -13.86 -0.56
C GLY A 73 -10.49 -14.89 -1.17
N ARG A 74 -10.95 -15.87 -1.96
CA ARG A 74 -10.08 -16.86 -2.61
C ARG A 74 -9.21 -16.21 -3.68
N ALA A 75 -8.01 -16.77 -3.86
CA ALA A 75 -7.16 -16.42 -4.98
C ALA A 75 -7.83 -16.79 -6.32
N THR A 76 -7.84 -15.85 -7.27
CA THR A 76 -8.46 -15.99 -8.60
C THR A 76 -7.39 -15.89 -9.71
N CYS A 77 -7.75 -16.20 -10.95
CA CYS A 77 -6.82 -16.01 -12.08
C CYS A 77 -6.39 -14.54 -12.25
N GLY A 78 -7.26 -13.57 -11.96
CA GLY A 78 -6.88 -12.15 -12.01
C GLY A 78 -5.97 -11.72 -10.87
N ALA A 79 -6.11 -12.32 -9.66
CA ALA A 79 -5.11 -12.16 -8.60
C ALA A 79 -3.74 -12.69 -9.03
N ALA A 80 -3.70 -13.91 -9.58
CA ALA A 80 -2.47 -14.52 -10.08
C ALA A 80 -1.85 -13.73 -11.24
N ALA A 81 -2.65 -13.23 -12.18
CA ALA A 81 -2.19 -12.37 -13.28
C ALA A 81 -1.58 -11.06 -12.75
N GLY A 82 -2.22 -10.43 -11.77
CA GLY A 82 -1.72 -9.20 -11.17
C GLY A 82 -0.36 -9.38 -10.48
N TYR A 83 -0.21 -10.45 -9.70
CA TYR A 83 1.07 -10.77 -9.07
C TYR A 83 2.13 -11.26 -10.06
N TYR A 84 1.75 -11.98 -11.12
CA TYR A 84 2.65 -12.33 -12.21
C TYR A 84 3.23 -11.06 -12.86
N ALA A 85 2.37 -10.08 -13.18
CA ALA A 85 2.82 -8.79 -13.71
C ALA A 85 3.74 -8.05 -12.74
N ARG A 86 3.45 -8.04 -11.43
CA ARG A 86 4.34 -7.46 -10.41
C ARG A 86 5.73 -8.12 -10.43
N THR A 87 5.78 -9.46 -10.50
CA THR A 87 7.05 -10.20 -10.57
C THR A 87 7.83 -9.88 -11.85
N LEU A 88 7.15 -9.80 -13.00
CA LEU A 88 7.78 -9.38 -14.26
C LEU A 88 8.38 -7.97 -14.15
N MET A 89 7.65 -7.01 -13.56
CA MET A 89 8.14 -5.65 -13.31
C MET A 89 9.33 -5.62 -12.35
N GLN A 90 9.36 -6.49 -11.33
CA GLN A 90 10.49 -6.60 -10.42
C GLN A 90 11.80 -6.97 -11.14
N ARG A 91 11.69 -7.65 -12.28
CA ARG A 91 12.80 -8.03 -13.17
C ARG A 91 12.94 -7.13 -14.39
N HIS A 92 12.27 -5.99 -14.38
CA HIS A 92 12.25 -5.01 -15.47
C HIS A 92 11.77 -5.58 -16.82
N LYS A 93 10.99 -6.69 -16.80
CA LYS A 93 10.33 -7.26 -17.98
C LYS A 93 9.05 -6.48 -18.31
N TYR A 94 9.19 -5.17 -18.54
CA TYR A 94 8.06 -4.24 -18.68
C TYR A 94 7.17 -4.55 -19.90
N SER A 95 7.75 -5.00 -21.01
CA SER A 95 6.99 -5.41 -22.19
C SER A 95 6.05 -6.58 -21.90
N ASP A 96 6.55 -7.60 -21.19
CA ASP A 96 5.76 -8.78 -20.84
C ASP A 96 4.69 -8.44 -19.79
N ALA A 97 5.06 -7.63 -18.78
CA ALA A 97 4.13 -7.17 -17.76
C ALA A 97 2.97 -6.36 -18.38
N LEU A 98 3.27 -5.48 -19.33
CA LEU A 98 2.27 -4.67 -20.03
C LEU A 98 1.21 -5.50 -20.75
N VAL A 99 1.61 -6.64 -21.35
CA VAL A 99 0.67 -7.57 -21.98
C VAL A 99 -0.31 -8.13 -20.94
N VAL A 100 0.21 -8.61 -19.81
CA VAL A 100 -0.62 -9.18 -18.74
C VAL A 100 -1.55 -8.13 -18.13
N LEU A 101 -1.06 -6.90 -17.91
CA LEU A 101 -1.86 -5.81 -17.36
C LEU A 101 -2.99 -5.40 -18.34
N LYS A 102 -2.70 -5.32 -19.65
CA LYS A 102 -3.71 -5.09 -20.70
C LYS A 102 -4.74 -6.21 -20.73
N ASP A 103 -4.32 -7.46 -20.58
CA ASP A 103 -5.24 -8.60 -20.48
C ASP A 103 -6.21 -8.50 -19.27
N ILE A 104 -5.71 -8.05 -18.10
CA ILE A 104 -6.57 -7.80 -16.92
C ILE A 104 -7.59 -6.69 -17.24
N MET A 105 -7.15 -5.57 -17.83
CA MET A 105 -8.03 -4.45 -18.20
C MET A 105 -9.08 -4.87 -19.26
N ASN A 106 -8.71 -5.76 -20.17
CA ASN A 106 -9.59 -6.34 -21.19
C ASN A 106 -10.45 -7.50 -20.65
N LYS A 107 -10.52 -7.67 -19.32
CA LYS A 107 -11.38 -8.63 -18.62
C LYS A 107 -11.07 -10.11 -18.90
N LYS A 108 -9.89 -10.42 -19.44
CA LYS A 108 -9.47 -11.80 -19.71
C LYS A 108 -9.40 -12.65 -18.45
N TYR A 109 -9.03 -12.04 -17.32
CA TYR A 109 -8.88 -12.71 -16.02
C TYR A 109 -9.97 -12.32 -15.00
N GLY A 110 -11.10 -11.80 -15.47
CA GLY A 110 -12.21 -11.32 -14.65
C GLY A 110 -12.44 -9.82 -14.75
N SER A 111 -13.60 -9.39 -14.27
CA SER A 111 -14.06 -8.01 -14.37
C SER A 111 -13.69 -7.21 -13.12
N TYR A 112 -12.96 -6.11 -13.33
CA TYR A 112 -12.54 -5.18 -12.29
C TYR A 112 -12.92 -3.74 -12.66
N LYS A 113 -13.18 -2.90 -11.67
CA LYS A 113 -13.40 -1.46 -11.86
C LYS A 113 -12.99 -0.68 -10.61
N LEU A 114 -12.61 0.58 -10.79
CA LEU A 114 -12.44 1.48 -9.66
C LEU A 114 -13.77 1.65 -8.91
N MET A 115 -13.71 1.65 -7.58
CA MET A 115 -14.84 2.08 -6.75
C MET A 115 -15.02 3.59 -6.89
N ALA A 116 -16.27 4.03 -6.98
CA ALA A 116 -16.60 5.45 -7.12
C ALA A 116 -16.14 6.25 -5.88
N ASN A 117 -16.38 5.72 -4.68
CA ASN A 117 -15.79 6.25 -3.46
C ASN A 117 -14.47 5.52 -3.16
N TYR A 118 -13.37 6.27 -3.07
CA TYR A 118 -12.05 5.73 -2.68
C TYR A 118 -12.10 5.02 -1.32
N GLY A 119 -12.89 5.54 -0.39
CA GLY A 119 -13.03 5.02 0.96
C GLY A 119 -13.61 3.60 1.04
N ASP A 120 -14.37 3.17 0.03
CA ASP A 120 -14.96 1.82 0.00
C ASP A 120 -13.89 0.72 -0.08
N ASN A 121 -12.65 1.06 -0.41
CA ASN A 121 -11.51 0.14 -0.37
C ASN A 121 -10.92 -0.07 1.04
N PHE A 122 -11.32 0.74 2.03
CA PHE A 122 -10.70 0.77 3.37
C PHE A 122 -11.73 0.69 4.49
N ARG A 123 -12.91 0.13 4.20
CA ARG A 123 -13.97 -0.13 5.16
C ARG A 123 -14.15 -1.63 5.36
N GLU A 124 -14.62 -1.98 6.55
CA GLU A 124 -15.05 -3.32 6.91
C GLU A 124 -16.51 -3.55 6.53
N GLY A 125 -16.87 -4.80 6.32
CA GLY A 125 -18.24 -5.25 6.10
C GLY A 125 -18.57 -5.56 4.64
N SER A 126 -19.60 -6.40 4.49
CA SER A 126 -19.99 -7.03 3.22
C SER A 126 -20.32 -6.09 2.05
N ALA A 127 -20.61 -4.82 2.31
CA ALA A 127 -20.84 -3.82 1.27
C ALA A 127 -19.54 -3.30 0.61
N TYR A 128 -18.40 -3.45 1.29
CA TYR A 128 -17.13 -2.81 0.95
C TYR A 128 -15.99 -3.82 0.69
N GLU A 129 -16.03 -4.98 1.33
CA GLU A 129 -15.04 -6.04 1.16
C GLU A 129 -15.25 -6.82 -0.12
N ASN A 130 -14.15 -7.32 -0.71
CA ASN A 130 -14.17 -8.06 -1.98
C ASN A 130 -14.87 -7.28 -3.11
N ASN A 131 -14.84 -5.94 -3.03
CA ASN A 131 -15.51 -5.06 -3.98
C ASN A 131 -14.91 -5.20 -5.39
N ALA A 132 -15.48 -4.48 -6.36
CA ALA A 132 -15.08 -4.63 -7.76
C ALA A 132 -13.67 -4.11 -8.10
N GLU A 133 -13.04 -3.34 -7.21
CA GLU A 133 -11.66 -2.88 -7.36
C GLU A 133 -10.65 -3.90 -6.81
N SER A 134 -11.12 -4.87 -6.04
CA SER A 134 -10.28 -5.85 -5.37
C SER A 134 -9.79 -6.97 -6.28
N LEU A 135 -8.46 -7.16 -6.35
CA LEU A 135 -7.86 -8.34 -6.96
C LEU A 135 -7.55 -9.41 -5.91
N PHE A 136 -7.00 -9.02 -4.77
CA PHE A 136 -6.69 -9.92 -3.66
C PHE A 136 -6.68 -9.17 -2.32
N GLU A 137 -7.33 -9.75 -1.30
CA GLU A 137 -7.36 -9.21 0.07
C GLU A 137 -7.15 -10.32 1.09
N ILE A 138 -6.47 -10.01 2.18
CA ILE A 138 -6.47 -10.85 3.38
C ILE A 138 -7.77 -10.58 4.12
N GLN A 139 -8.50 -11.67 4.41
CA GLN A 139 -9.82 -11.60 5.04
C GLN A 139 -9.67 -11.46 6.55
N TYR A 140 -10.27 -10.41 7.09
CA TYR A 140 -10.47 -10.19 8.52
C TYR A 140 -11.97 -10.12 8.79
N LEU A 141 -12.35 -10.27 10.05
CA LEU A 141 -13.75 -10.24 10.46
C LEU A 141 -14.03 -9.08 11.40
N ASP A 142 -15.23 -8.50 11.26
CA ASP A 142 -15.74 -7.40 12.07
C ASP A 142 -15.50 -7.64 13.58
N TYR A 143 -15.23 -6.56 14.30
CA TYR A 143 -14.99 -6.63 15.75
C TYR A 143 -16.14 -7.31 16.49
N GLY A 144 -15.82 -8.29 17.34
CA GLY A 144 -16.81 -9.02 18.15
C GLY A 144 -17.63 -10.07 17.40
N SER A 145 -17.35 -10.32 16.11
CA SER A 145 -18.03 -11.36 15.32
C SER A 145 -17.47 -12.78 15.55
N GLN A 146 -16.33 -12.91 16.25
CA GLN A 146 -15.65 -14.16 16.56
C GLN A 146 -15.18 -14.22 18.02
N GLY A 147 -14.36 -15.22 18.35
CA GLY A 147 -13.80 -15.42 19.68
C GLY A 147 -12.93 -14.27 20.16
N VAL A 148 -12.55 -14.33 21.44
CA VAL A 148 -11.94 -13.23 22.21
C VAL A 148 -10.46 -13.46 22.52
N ASP A 149 -9.89 -14.58 22.08
CA ASP A 149 -8.51 -14.92 22.39
C ASP A 149 -7.56 -14.06 21.53
N ASP A 150 -7.00 -13.03 22.17
CA ASP A 150 -6.03 -12.10 21.60
C ASP A 150 -4.61 -12.59 21.86
N GLU A 151 -4.25 -13.71 21.22
CA GLU A 151 -2.92 -14.29 21.34
C GLU A 151 -1.98 -13.72 20.26
N TRP A 152 -0.99 -12.96 20.71
CA TRP A 152 0.04 -12.31 19.87
C TRP A 152 1.16 -13.26 19.43
N THR A 153 1.00 -14.57 19.61
CA THR A 153 2.01 -15.56 19.23
C THR A 153 1.88 -15.89 17.73
N PRO A 154 2.97 -16.33 17.07
CA PRO A 154 2.97 -16.65 15.64
C PRO A 154 1.98 -17.75 15.23
N VAL A 155 1.41 -18.47 16.20
CA VAL A 155 0.47 -19.58 15.99
C VAL A 155 -0.63 -19.50 17.03
N ASN A 156 -1.54 -18.53 16.90
CA ASN A 156 -2.81 -18.59 17.64
C ASN A 156 -3.62 -19.75 17.07
N THR A 157 -3.47 -20.93 17.70
CA THR A 157 -4.21 -22.15 17.35
C THR A 157 -5.53 -22.26 18.10
N SER A 158 -5.91 -21.22 18.85
CA SER A 158 -7.16 -21.24 19.58
C SER A 158 -8.33 -21.33 18.61
N PRO A 159 -9.27 -22.28 18.81
CA PRO A 159 -10.53 -22.29 18.07
C PRO A 159 -11.39 -21.04 18.37
N ASN A 160 -11.05 -20.27 19.42
CA ASN A 160 -11.68 -19.01 19.80
C ASN A 160 -10.78 -17.79 19.52
N ALA A 161 -9.80 -17.93 18.64
CA ALA A 161 -8.97 -16.80 18.22
C ALA A 161 -9.81 -15.66 17.64
N THR A 162 -9.44 -14.43 17.99
CA THR A 162 -9.90 -13.25 17.26
C THR A 162 -9.41 -13.33 15.81
N GLN A 163 -10.20 -12.80 14.87
CA GLN A 163 -9.88 -12.83 13.43
C GLN A 163 -9.81 -11.41 12.83
N GLY A 164 -9.54 -10.41 13.66
CA GLY A 164 -9.20 -9.06 13.21
C GLY A 164 -7.70 -8.87 13.08
N HIS A 165 -7.27 -7.70 12.64
CA HIS A 165 -5.86 -7.32 12.58
C HIS A 165 -5.52 -6.22 13.59
N ALA A 166 -4.24 -6.13 13.95
CA ALA A 166 -3.72 -5.08 14.83
C ALA A 166 -3.22 -3.81 14.13
N VAL A 167 -3.34 -3.71 12.79
CA VAL A 167 -2.89 -2.51 12.06
C VAL A 167 -3.51 -1.23 12.63
N GLU A 168 -4.81 -1.24 12.93
CA GLU A 168 -5.50 -0.12 13.56
C GLU A 168 -4.88 0.26 14.90
N SER A 169 -4.60 -0.73 15.76
CA SER A 169 -3.93 -0.52 17.05
C SER A 169 -2.60 0.20 16.85
N ASN A 170 -1.78 -0.24 15.89
CA ASN A 170 -0.45 0.32 15.65
C ASN A 170 -0.50 1.73 15.02
N PHE A 171 -1.49 2.01 14.17
CA PHE A 171 -1.56 3.25 13.38
C PHE A 171 -2.31 4.38 14.08
N ALA A 172 -3.35 4.05 14.84
CA ALA A 172 -4.19 5.05 15.46
C ALA A 172 -3.45 5.78 16.59
N PRO A 173 -3.73 7.07 16.81
CA PRO A 173 -3.06 7.85 17.83
C PRO A 173 -3.59 7.46 19.23
N GLY A 174 -2.76 7.68 20.26
CA GLY A 174 -3.12 7.42 21.65
C GLY A 174 -4.40 8.14 22.11
N ARG A 175 -4.72 9.30 21.53
CA ARG A 175 -5.97 10.03 21.76
C ARG A 175 -7.23 9.17 21.55
N PHE A 176 -7.18 8.21 20.61
CA PHE A 176 -8.28 7.30 20.30
C PHE A 176 -8.01 5.86 20.76
N GLY A 177 -7.03 5.65 21.64
CA GLY A 177 -6.71 4.34 22.21
C GLY A 177 -5.73 3.49 21.41
N GLY A 178 -5.14 4.00 20.32
CA GLY A 178 -4.08 3.29 19.59
C GLY A 178 -2.70 3.42 20.26
N TRP A 179 -1.73 2.65 19.78
CA TRP A 179 -0.35 2.62 20.25
C TRP A 179 0.57 3.64 19.56
N ALA A 180 0.13 4.19 18.42
CA ALA A 180 0.84 5.25 17.73
C ALA A 180 2.27 4.88 17.30
N ASP A 181 2.47 3.65 16.82
CA ASP A 181 3.78 3.10 16.44
C ASP A 181 4.31 3.69 15.13
N LEU A 182 3.43 4.12 14.23
CA LEU A 182 3.80 4.59 12.89
C LEU A 182 3.06 5.88 12.53
N SER A 183 3.82 6.83 11.95
CA SER A 183 3.31 8.12 11.47
C SER A 183 3.43 8.22 9.96
N ALA A 184 2.46 8.88 9.32
CA ALA A 184 2.60 9.31 7.93
C ALA A 184 3.66 10.42 7.80
N SER A 185 4.39 10.42 6.68
CA SER A 185 5.32 11.51 6.38
C SER A 185 4.56 12.83 6.13
N PRO A 186 5.02 13.97 6.66
CA PRO A 186 4.50 15.30 6.31
C PRO A 186 4.57 15.59 4.81
N TRP A 187 5.52 14.99 4.09
CA TRP A 187 5.60 15.12 2.63
C TRP A 187 4.34 14.58 1.95
N LEU A 188 3.85 13.40 2.35
CA LEU A 188 2.65 12.80 1.75
C LEU A 188 1.41 13.67 2.02
N TYR A 189 1.28 14.20 3.23
CA TYR A 189 0.24 15.16 3.58
C TYR A 189 0.28 16.40 2.68
N ASN A 190 1.46 17.00 2.52
CA ASN A 190 1.61 18.19 1.70
C ASN A 190 1.43 17.89 0.20
N LEU A 191 1.84 16.72 -0.27
CA LEU A 191 1.64 16.24 -1.65
C LEU A 191 0.16 16.22 -2.04
N PHE A 192 -0.72 15.75 -1.16
CA PHE A 192 -2.18 15.81 -1.38
C PHE A 192 -2.70 17.25 -1.51
N LYS A 193 -2.05 18.22 -0.85
CA LYS A 193 -2.49 19.63 -0.81
C LYS A 193 -1.91 20.49 -1.92
N GLN A 194 -0.96 19.98 -2.70
CA GLN A 194 -0.37 20.68 -3.85
C GLN A 194 -1.37 20.89 -4.99
N GLU A 195 -2.41 20.06 -5.05
CA GLU A 195 -3.42 20.12 -6.10
C GLU A 195 -4.83 20.13 -5.49
N ARG A 196 -5.73 20.92 -6.07
CA ARG A 196 -7.14 20.94 -5.72
C ARG A 196 -7.94 20.16 -6.76
N THR A 197 -9.04 19.55 -6.32
CA THR A 197 -10.02 18.93 -7.20
C THR A 197 -10.64 19.95 -8.14
N THR A 198 -11.34 19.49 -9.17
CA THR A 198 -12.08 20.33 -10.11
C THR A 198 -13.17 21.18 -9.44
N ALA A 199 -13.65 20.75 -8.26
CA ALA A 199 -14.57 21.50 -7.40
C ALA A 199 -13.87 22.44 -6.40
N GLY A 200 -12.55 22.59 -6.47
CA GLY A 200 -11.77 23.45 -5.57
C GLY A 200 -11.57 22.90 -4.16
N LYS A 201 -11.82 21.60 -3.95
CA LYS A 201 -11.67 20.91 -2.66
C LYS A 201 -10.32 20.19 -2.55
N LEU A 202 -9.94 19.76 -1.35
CA LEU A 202 -8.84 18.82 -1.14
C LEU A 202 -9.09 17.49 -1.87
N ASP A 203 -8.00 16.83 -2.28
CA ASP A 203 -8.04 15.46 -2.79
C ASP A 203 -8.71 14.53 -1.76
N PRO A 204 -9.82 13.85 -2.10
CA PRO A 204 -10.57 13.02 -1.15
C PRO A 204 -9.75 11.84 -0.62
N ARG A 205 -8.66 11.44 -1.30
CA ARG A 205 -7.76 10.40 -0.81
C ARG A 205 -7.01 10.83 0.45
N LEU A 206 -6.79 12.13 0.66
CA LEU A 206 -6.19 12.64 1.90
C LEU A 206 -7.05 12.30 3.13
N TYR A 207 -8.37 12.46 3.02
CA TYR A 207 -9.32 12.19 4.11
C TYR A 207 -9.23 10.74 4.61
N TRP A 208 -9.10 9.80 3.67
CA TRP A 208 -8.97 8.37 3.91
C TRP A 208 -7.56 7.92 4.28
N THR A 209 -6.54 8.75 4.02
CA THR A 209 -5.13 8.36 4.23
C THR A 209 -4.58 8.88 5.56
N ILE A 210 -4.82 10.15 5.90
CA ILE A 210 -4.17 10.81 7.04
C ILE A 210 -5.22 11.39 8.01
N GLY A 211 -5.11 11.03 9.28
CA GLY A 211 -6.00 11.47 10.36
C GLY A 211 -5.70 12.91 10.78
N THR A 212 -6.29 13.88 10.09
CA THR A 212 -6.15 15.32 10.37
C THR A 212 -7.52 16.02 10.50
N TYR A 213 -7.50 17.29 10.86
CA TYR A 213 -8.63 18.20 10.68
C TYR A 213 -8.40 19.07 9.44
N GLU A 214 -9.42 19.24 8.60
CA GLU A 214 -9.39 20.18 7.46
C GLU A 214 -10.74 20.89 7.32
N THR A 215 -10.71 22.19 7.05
CA THR A 215 -11.92 23.00 6.84
C THR A 215 -12.76 22.50 5.65
N ASP A 216 -12.10 21.95 4.64
CA ASP A 216 -12.75 21.42 3.43
C ASP A 216 -13.67 20.22 3.70
N TRP A 217 -13.50 19.55 4.85
CA TRP A 217 -14.29 18.36 5.20
C TRP A 217 -15.58 18.68 5.97
N VAL A 218 -15.84 19.94 6.30
CA VAL A 218 -17.14 20.31 6.90
C VAL A 218 -18.27 19.95 5.93
N GLY A 219 -19.15 19.03 6.34
CA GLY A 219 -20.25 18.51 5.52
C GLY A 219 -19.85 17.44 4.48
N PHE A 220 -18.62 16.92 4.51
CA PHE A 220 -18.16 15.83 3.66
C PHE A 220 -18.11 14.51 4.44
N GLU A 221 -19.03 13.59 4.16
CA GLU A 221 -19.15 12.30 4.87
C GLU A 221 -19.11 12.46 6.41
N ASN A 222 -18.30 11.66 7.13
CA ASN A 222 -18.01 11.83 8.55
C ASN A 222 -16.87 12.86 8.74
N GLY A 223 -16.95 13.99 8.05
CA GLY A 223 -15.89 14.98 7.95
C GLY A 223 -15.53 15.56 9.31
N ASN A 224 -14.23 15.65 9.60
CA ASN A 224 -13.71 16.08 10.90
C ASN A 224 -14.28 15.32 12.11
N VAL A 225 -14.78 14.10 11.91
CA VAL A 225 -15.07 13.14 12.99
C VAL A 225 -13.99 12.05 12.96
N ALA A 226 -13.54 11.67 14.15
CA ALA A 226 -12.64 10.54 14.37
C ALA A 226 -13.22 9.65 15.47
N TYR A 227 -13.55 8.40 15.16
CA TYR A 227 -14.18 7.46 16.11
C TYR A 227 -15.36 8.08 16.90
N LYS A 228 -16.40 8.56 16.19
CA LYS A 228 -17.57 9.27 16.76
C LYS A 228 -17.27 10.54 17.55
N SER A 229 -16.01 10.95 17.67
CA SER A 229 -15.60 12.17 18.35
C SER A 229 -15.33 13.27 17.34
N GLU A 230 -15.96 14.43 17.53
CA GLU A 230 -15.70 15.61 16.70
C GLU A 230 -14.27 16.12 16.91
N MET A 231 -13.65 16.56 15.82
CA MET A 231 -12.37 17.25 15.80
C MET A 231 -12.57 18.71 15.37
N THR A 232 -11.79 19.59 15.98
CA THR A 232 -11.80 21.03 15.76
C THR A 232 -10.46 21.49 15.19
N ALA A 233 -10.42 22.70 14.63
CA ALA A 233 -9.18 23.29 14.12
C ALA A 233 -8.10 23.50 15.20
N SER A 234 -8.51 23.61 16.47
CA SER A 234 -7.62 23.74 17.63
C SER A 234 -7.09 22.41 18.16
N ASP A 235 -7.61 21.28 17.68
CA ASP A 235 -7.18 19.98 18.15
C ASP A 235 -5.79 19.62 17.64
N THR A 236 -4.91 19.25 18.58
CA THR A 236 -3.63 18.62 18.28
C THR A 236 -3.85 17.13 17.98
N ILE A 237 -4.11 16.81 16.72
CA ILE A 237 -4.26 15.43 16.24
C ILE A 237 -2.90 14.91 15.77
N ILE A 238 -2.20 14.25 16.67
CA ILE A 238 -0.85 13.72 16.46
C ILE A 238 -0.76 12.26 16.87
N THR A 239 0.20 11.57 16.29
CA THR A 239 0.48 10.15 16.58
C THR A 239 1.04 10.04 17.99
N ASN A 240 2.17 10.68 18.26
CA ASN A 240 2.87 10.64 19.54
C ASN A 240 2.81 11.99 20.26
N ASN A 241 2.48 12.00 21.56
CA ASN A 241 2.31 13.24 22.34
C ASN A 241 3.60 14.03 22.56
N ASN A 242 4.77 13.38 22.50
CA ASN A 242 6.06 14.00 22.76
C ASN A 242 6.70 14.51 21.46
N TYR A 243 6.61 13.72 20.39
CA TYR A 243 7.34 13.97 19.15
C TYR A 243 6.45 14.30 17.95
N GLY A 244 5.13 14.31 18.11
CA GLY A 244 4.19 14.62 17.04
C GLY A 244 3.98 13.46 16.07
N GLY A 245 4.08 13.77 14.77
CA GLY A 245 3.79 12.82 13.68
C GLY A 245 2.31 12.81 13.30
N LEU A 246 2.04 12.50 12.02
CA LEU A 246 0.69 12.53 11.46
C LEU A 246 0.01 11.15 11.56
N PRO A 247 -1.16 11.05 12.21
CA PRO A 247 -1.86 9.77 12.32
C PRO A 247 -2.24 9.21 10.96
N ILE A 248 -2.16 7.90 10.81
CA ILE A 248 -2.61 7.20 9.61
C ILE A 248 -4.09 6.83 9.81
N ALA A 249 -4.95 7.24 8.87
CA ALA A 249 -6.38 6.89 8.91
C ALA A 249 -6.69 5.65 8.07
N LYS A 250 -5.87 5.35 7.05
CA LYS A 250 -6.07 4.20 6.18
C LYS A 250 -5.91 2.88 6.95
N TRP A 251 -6.74 1.88 6.63
CA TRP A 251 -6.78 0.58 7.33
C TRP A 251 -7.22 0.67 8.79
N THR A 252 -7.94 1.73 9.15
CA THR A 252 -8.47 1.95 10.49
C THR A 252 -9.91 2.44 10.42
N ASN A 253 -10.66 2.33 11.52
CA ASN A 253 -11.99 2.87 11.66
C ASN A 253 -12.02 4.37 11.98
N PHE A 254 -10.88 5.06 11.86
CA PHE A 254 -10.74 6.49 12.14
C PHE A 254 -11.82 7.34 11.45
N ARG A 255 -12.21 7.01 10.21
CA ARG A 255 -13.22 7.76 9.42
C ARG A 255 -14.57 7.06 9.25
N THR A 256 -14.73 5.86 9.80
CA THR A 256 -15.92 5.02 9.50
C THR A 256 -17.11 5.34 10.39
N ASN A 257 -16.86 5.94 11.57
CA ASN A 257 -17.87 6.25 12.58
C ASN A 257 -18.57 5.00 13.18
N LEU A 258 -17.97 3.82 12.99
CA LEU A 258 -18.50 2.55 13.50
C LEU A 258 -18.25 2.41 15.02
N TYR A 259 -17.07 2.82 15.47
CA TYR A 259 -16.62 2.68 16.86
C TYR A 259 -16.31 4.03 17.52
N ASP A 260 -16.44 4.09 18.85
CA ASP A 260 -16.17 5.28 19.67
C ASP A 260 -14.67 5.49 19.96
N LYS A 261 -13.88 4.42 19.84
CA LYS A 261 -12.42 4.41 19.95
C LYS A 261 -11.87 3.08 19.44
N VAL A 262 -10.55 2.98 19.37
CA VAL A 262 -9.85 1.72 19.08
C VAL A 262 -9.98 0.75 20.25
N THR A 263 -10.25 -0.51 19.93
CA THR A 263 -9.99 -1.64 20.83
C THR A 263 -8.65 -2.24 20.42
N THR A 264 -7.62 -2.07 21.24
CA THR A 264 -6.27 -2.57 20.93
C THR A 264 -6.24 -4.09 20.88
N GLY A 265 -5.50 -4.66 19.94
CA GLY A 265 -5.48 -6.10 19.71
C GLY A 265 -5.79 -6.45 18.25
N LEU A 266 -6.05 -7.73 18.00
CA LEU A 266 -6.47 -8.29 16.72
C LEU A 266 -7.98 -8.09 16.49
N HIS A 267 -8.41 -6.83 16.47
CA HIS A 267 -9.82 -6.46 16.59
C HIS A 267 -10.40 -5.66 15.44
N CYS A 268 -9.59 -5.15 14.52
CA CYS A 268 -10.10 -4.43 13.36
C CYS A 268 -10.47 -5.42 12.25
N GLY A 269 -11.70 -5.33 11.73
CA GLY A 269 -12.23 -6.24 10.71
C GLY A 269 -11.93 -5.81 9.28
N ILE A 270 -11.28 -4.67 9.06
CA ILE A 270 -11.03 -4.15 7.71
C ILE A 270 -10.09 -5.10 6.95
N ASN A 271 -10.56 -5.68 5.84
CA ASN A 271 -9.68 -6.46 4.97
C ASN A 271 -8.47 -5.64 4.48
N LEU A 272 -7.29 -6.26 4.47
CA LEU A 272 -6.10 -5.65 3.87
C LEU A 272 -6.04 -6.00 2.39
N ARG A 273 -6.27 -5.01 1.52
CA ARG A 273 -6.26 -5.21 0.05
C ARG A 273 -4.80 -5.21 -0.42
N MET A 274 -4.28 -6.39 -0.72
CA MET A 274 -2.89 -6.57 -1.14
C MET A 274 -2.67 -6.17 -2.61
N MET A 275 -3.73 -6.21 -3.42
CA MET A 275 -3.74 -5.67 -4.78
C MET A 275 -5.14 -5.19 -5.18
N ARG A 276 -5.18 -4.01 -5.80
CA ARG A 276 -6.40 -3.34 -6.30
C ARG A 276 -6.25 -2.94 -7.76
N TYR A 277 -7.36 -2.68 -8.44
CA TYR A 277 -7.39 -2.37 -9.87
C TYR A 277 -6.68 -1.05 -10.21
N SER A 278 -6.64 -0.07 -9.30
CA SER A 278 -5.82 1.13 -9.50
C SER A 278 -4.33 0.82 -9.62
N ASP A 279 -3.84 -0.25 -8.98
CA ASP A 279 -2.44 -0.69 -9.14
C ASP A 279 -2.22 -1.31 -10.53
N VAL A 280 -3.22 -1.99 -11.10
CA VAL A 280 -3.16 -2.46 -12.49
C VAL A 280 -3.02 -1.28 -13.46
N LEU A 281 -3.86 -0.25 -13.30
CA LEU A 281 -3.84 0.94 -14.16
C LEU A 281 -2.50 1.70 -14.07
N LEU A 282 -2.04 2.00 -12.85
CA LEU A 282 -0.82 2.77 -12.65
C LEU A 282 0.44 1.97 -13.03
N ARG A 283 0.44 0.65 -12.84
CA ARG A 283 1.53 -0.21 -13.34
C ARG A 283 1.51 -0.35 -14.86
N ALA A 284 0.34 -0.36 -15.49
CA ALA A 284 0.25 -0.39 -16.95
C ALA A 284 0.80 0.91 -17.55
N ALA A 285 0.46 2.07 -16.97
CA ALA A 285 1.01 3.36 -17.36
C ALA A 285 2.53 3.40 -17.19
N GLU A 286 3.04 2.85 -16.08
CA GLU A 286 4.47 2.71 -15.85
C GLU A 286 5.14 1.84 -16.91
N CYS A 287 4.63 0.63 -17.17
CA CYS A 287 5.21 -0.27 -18.16
C CYS A 287 5.16 0.32 -19.58
N GLU A 288 4.08 1.01 -19.93
CA GLU A 288 3.93 1.69 -21.22
C GLU A 288 4.94 2.83 -21.36
N ASN A 289 5.15 3.64 -20.32
CA ASN A 289 6.19 4.65 -20.29
C ASN A 289 7.60 4.03 -20.37
N GLU A 290 7.80 2.88 -19.73
CA GLU A 290 9.07 2.17 -19.78
C GLU A 290 9.42 1.66 -21.18
N VAL A 291 8.43 1.14 -21.90
CA VAL A 291 8.59 0.50 -23.21
C VAL A 291 8.57 1.54 -24.35
N ASN A 292 7.66 2.51 -24.29
CA ASN A 292 7.35 3.40 -25.42
C ASN A 292 7.60 4.89 -25.11
N GLY A 293 8.00 5.25 -23.89
CA GLY A 293 8.00 6.64 -23.42
C GLY A 293 6.58 7.16 -23.16
N PRO A 294 6.40 8.48 -22.97
CA PRO A 294 5.08 9.06 -22.72
C PRO A 294 4.13 8.82 -23.90
N THR A 295 3.00 8.17 -23.65
CA THR A 295 1.94 7.94 -24.65
C THR A 295 0.59 8.41 -24.11
N GLN A 296 -0.33 8.75 -25.01
CA GLN A 296 -1.70 9.10 -24.62
C GLN A 296 -2.35 7.98 -23.80
N GLN A 297 -2.10 6.73 -24.18
CA GLN A 297 -2.66 5.58 -23.48
C GLN A 297 -2.18 5.47 -22.02
N ALA A 298 -0.90 5.77 -21.74
CA ALA A 298 -0.38 5.81 -20.36
C ALA A 298 -1.06 6.94 -19.56
N ILE A 299 -1.22 8.11 -20.17
CA ILE A 299 -1.92 9.26 -19.57
C ILE A 299 -3.38 8.93 -19.27
N ASP A 300 -4.08 8.26 -20.20
CA ASP A 300 -5.49 7.88 -20.02
C ASP A 300 -5.68 6.92 -18.83
N TRP A 301 -4.77 5.95 -18.62
CA TRP A 301 -4.85 5.07 -17.45
C TRP A 301 -4.57 5.79 -16.13
N ILE A 302 -3.66 6.78 -16.13
CA ILE A 302 -3.44 7.65 -14.97
C ILE A 302 -4.69 8.49 -14.70
N ASN A 303 -5.28 9.07 -15.75
CA ASN A 303 -6.45 9.93 -15.64
C ASN A 303 -7.66 9.17 -15.10
N GLN A 304 -7.86 7.88 -15.42
CA GLN A 304 -8.91 7.08 -14.76
C GLN A 304 -8.82 7.08 -13.23
N VAL A 305 -7.61 7.04 -12.65
CA VAL A 305 -7.41 7.12 -11.19
C VAL A 305 -7.63 8.55 -10.67
N ARG A 306 -7.20 9.56 -11.43
CA ARG A 306 -7.35 10.98 -11.09
C ARG A 306 -8.81 11.43 -11.14
N GLU A 307 -9.56 11.02 -12.15
CA GLU A 307 -10.98 11.28 -12.35
C GLU A 307 -11.81 10.77 -11.17
N ARG A 308 -11.51 9.56 -10.66
CA ARG A 308 -12.15 9.02 -9.45
C ARG A 308 -11.96 9.96 -8.25
N ALA A 309 -10.79 10.57 -8.14
CA ALA A 309 -10.48 11.56 -7.09
C ALA A 309 -10.96 12.98 -7.42
N ASN A 310 -11.67 13.18 -8.53
CA ASN A 310 -12.08 14.48 -9.07
C ASN A 310 -10.91 15.45 -9.31
N LEU A 311 -9.72 14.94 -9.62
CA LEU A 311 -8.58 15.77 -10.02
C LEU A 311 -8.68 16.14 -11.50
N LYS A 312 -7.94 17.17 -11.91
CA LYS A 312 -7.87 17.55 -13.33
C LYS A 312 -7.13 16.48 -14.11
N ASP A 313 -7.51 16.26 -15.36
CA ASP A 313 -6.76 15.36 -16.23
C ASP A 313 -5.36 15.92 -16.52
N LEU A 314 -4.38 15.03 -16.56
CA LEU A 314 -3.06 15.33 -17.08
C LEU A 314 -3.12 15.37 -18.61
N SER A 315 -2.33 16.27 -19.21
CA SER A 315 -2.14 16.30 -20.66
C SER A 315 -0.85 15.60 -21.05
N LEU A 316 -0.87 14.84 -22.15
CA LEU A 316 0.35 14.26 -22.72
C LEU A 316 1.42 15.33 -23.03
N SER A 317 0.99 16.53 -23.43
CA SER A 317 1.90 17.65 -23.70
C SER A 317 2.73 18.10 -22.50
N ASP A 318 2.32 17.72 -21.28
CA ASP A 318 3.04 18.06 -20.06
C ASP A 318 4.26 17.14 -19.86
N PHE A 319 4.39 16.06 -20.63
CA PHE A 319 5.42 15.03 -20.47
C PHE A 319 6.23 14.85 -21.76
N ASP A 320 7.35 15.55 -21.83
CA ASP A 320 8.30 15.54 -22.96
C ASP A 320 9.37 14.44 -22.86
N THR A 321 9.50 13.82 -21.69
CA THR A 321 10.49 12.76 -21.45
C THR A 321 9.90 11.61 -20.64
N LYS A 322 10.47 10.41 -20.84
CA LYS A 322 10.17 9.22 -20.06
C LYS A 322 10.38 9.46 -18.56
N ASP A 323 11.46 10.13 -18.18
CA ASP A 323 11.77 10.44 -16.78
C ASP A 323 10.73 11.37 -16.15
N LYS A 324 10.23 12.38 -16.88
CA LYS A 324 9.20 13.28 -16.37
C LYS A 324 7.86 12.58 -16.10
N LEU A 325 7.43 11.68 -17.00
CA LEU A 325 6.23 10.87 -16.73
C LEU A 325 6.47 9.85 -15.61
N PHE A 326 7.68 9.28 -15.55
CA PHE A 326 8.08 8.42 -14.44
C PHE A 326 7.99 9.16 -13.10
N GLU A 327 8.44 10.42 -13.01
CA GLU A 327 8.28 11.25 -11.81
C GLU A 327 6.84 11.44 -11.40
N GLN A 328 5.96 11.71 -12.35
CA GLN A 328 4.54 11.85 -12.08
C GLN A 328 3.96 10.55 -11.50
N ILE A 329 4.31 9.40 -12.08
CA ILE A 329 3.83 8.10 -11.61
C ILE A 329 4.43 7.78 -10.23
N ALA A 330 5.76 7.84 -10.11
CA ALA A 330 6.52 7.38 -8.96
C ALA A 330 6.42 8.35 -7.76
N ASN A 331 6.39 9.65 -7.97
CA ASN A 331 6.45 10.64 -6.88
C ASN A 331 5.16 11.44 -6.68
N VAL A 332 4.13 11.27 -7.53
CA VAL A 332 2.83 11.92 -7.35
C VAL A 332 1.69 10.90 -7.28
N GLU A 333 1.43 10.15 -8.34
CA GLU A 333 0.21 9.32 -8.45
C GLU A 333 0.24 8.10 -7.55
N ARG A 334 1.32 7.30 -7.59
CA ARG A 334 1.45 6.10 -6.73
C ARG A 334 1.47 6.45 -5.23
N PRO A 335 2.19 7.50 -4.76
CA PRO A 335 2.10 7.94 -3.37
C PRO A 335 0.71 8.39 -2.94
N LYS A 336 0.00 9.18 -3.76
CA LYS A 336 -1.37 9.61 -3.45
C LYS A 336 -2.36 8.43 -3.43
N GLU A 337 -2.19 7.47 -4.33
CA GLU A 337 -3.09 6.33 -4.45
C GLU A 337 -2.84 5.22 -3.42
N PHE A 338 -1.56 4.93 -3.10
CA PHE A 338 -1.12 3.78 -2.28
C PHE A 338 -0.37 4.16 -1.00
N GLY A 339 -0.32 5.45 -0.63
CA GLY A 339 0.29 5.89 0.62
C GLY A 339 -0.29 5.11 1.80
N CYS A 340 0.58 4.53 2.64
CA CYS A 340 0.21 3.65 3.76
C CYS A 340 -0.40 2.29 3.36
N GLU A 341 -0.13 1.74 2.16
CA GLU A 341 -0.62 0.42 1.70
C GLU A 341 0.50 -0.61 1.44
N TYR A 342 1.55 -0.61 2.27
CA TYR A 342 2.55 -1.70 2.32
C TYR A 342 3.19 -2.11 0.97
N GLY A 343 3.53 -1.14 0.10
CA GLY A 343 4.14 -1.44 -1.21
C GLY A 343 5.30 -0.55 -1.63
N ARG A 344 5.46 0.63 -1.00
CA ARG A 344 6.42 1.65 -1.46
C ARG A 344 7.86 1.15 -1.46
N GLY A 345 8.28 0.37 -0.47
CA GLY A 345 9.64 -0.16 -0.39
C GLY A 345 10.03 -1.01 -1.61
N PHE A 346 9.14 -1.92 -2.03
CA PHE A 346 9.34 -2.76 -3.21
C PHE A 346 9.50 -1.93 -4.48
N ASP A 347 8.65 -0.91 -4.64
CA ASP A 347 8.73 0.01 -5.78
C ASP A 347 10.04 0.82 -5.77
N LEU A 348 10.45 1.38 -4.63
CA LEU A 348 11.69 2.15 -4.52
C LEU A 348 12.93 1.32 -4.85
N ILE A 349 12.94 0.05 -4.45
CA ILE A 349 14.05 -0.88 -4.72
C ILE A 349 14.12 -1.22 -6.20
N ARG A 350 13.00 -1.64 -6.82
CA ARG A 350 13.01 -2.00 -8.24
C ARG A 350 13.27 -0.80 -9.15
N TRP A 351 12.90 0.41 -8.72
CA TRP A 351 13.25 1.65 -9.42
C TRP A 351 14.69 2.12 -9.18
N GLY A 352 15.42 1.49 -8.26
CA GLY A 352 16.80 1.84 -7.94
C GLY A 352 16.96 3.19 -7.24
N PHE A 353 15.95 3.68 -6.52
CA PHE A 353 16.02 4.98 -5.84
C PHE A 353 17.16 5.06 -4.81
N PHE A 354 17.54 3.93 -4.23
CA PHE A 354 18.64 3.83 -3.27
C PHE A 354 20.04 3.85 -3.91
N TYR A 355 20.12 3.67 -5.24
CA TYR A 355 21.36 3.52 -5.99
C TYR A 355 21.64 4.69 -6.94
N ASP A 356 20.70 5.64 -7.06
CA ASP A 356 20.90 6.92 -7.74
C ASP A 356 20.97 8.06 -6.71
N GLN A 357 21.97 8.94 -6.84
CA GLN A 357 22.21 10.01 -5.87
C GLN A 357 21.08 11.05 -5.82
N GLY A 358 20.50 11.39 -6.98
CA GLY A 358 19.39 12.34 -7.07
C GLY A 358 18.11 11.75 -6.47
N ARG A 359 17.81 10.49 -6.80
CA ARG A 359 16.68 9.75 -6.22
C ARG A 359 16.80 9.55 -4.73
N LEU A 360 17.99 9.22 -4.23
CA LEU A 360 18.22 9.10 -2.78
C LEU A 360 18.06 10.45 -2.08
N ALA A 361 18.48 11.55 -2.70
CA ALA A 361 18.24 12.89 -2.17
C ALA A 361 16.74 13.23 -2.12
N GLN A 362 15.95 12.83 -3.13
CA GLN A 362 14.49 12.95 -3.10
C GLN A 362 13.89 12.15 -1.94
N LEU A 363 14.33 10.91 -1.70
CA LEU A 363 13.87 10.11 -0.57
C LEU A 363 14.16 10.80 0.77
N LYS A 364 15.38 11.32 0.94
CA LYS A 364 15.78 12.05 2.13
C LYS A 364 14.87 13.25 2.38
N GLU A 365 14.58 14.04 1.35
CA GLU A 365 13.65 15.16 1.43
C GLU A 365 12.23 14.69 1.80
N HIS A 366 11.70 13.66 1.11
CA HIS A 366 10.36 13.11 1.37
C HIS A 366 10.24 12.48 2.77
N GLY A 367 11.34 11.96 3.31
CA GLY A 367 11.42 11.35 4.63
C GLY A 367 11.82 12.32 5.73
N THR A 368 12.01 13.62 5.43
CA THR A 368 12.35 14.62 6.44
C THR A 368 11.11 15.11 7.17
N PHE A 369 11.20 15.18 8.50
CA PHE A 369 10.14 15.65 9.37
C PHE A 369 10.71 16.37 10.59
N ARG A 370 9.85 17.15 11.27
CA ARG A 370 10.17 17.77 12.55
C ARG A 370 9.47 17.00 13.67
N ARG A 371 10.23 16.61 14.70
CA ARG A 371 9.67 16.14 15.97
C ARG A 371 9.03 17.31 16.69
N SER A 372 7.71 17.39 16.66
CA SER A 372 6.95 18.43 17.35
C SER A 372 5.48 18.07 17.42
N PRO A 373 4.86 18.14 18.61
CA PRO A 373 3.42 17.95 18.73
C PRO A 373 2.61 19.04 18.00
N TYR A 374 3.18 20.23 17.76
CA TYR A 374 2.43 21.36 17.20
C TYR A 374 2.75 21.65 15.73
N LYS A 375 3.83 21.06 15.19
CA LYS A 375 4.35 21.36 13.85
C LYS A 375 4.43 20.13 12.93
N ALA A 376 3.75 19.05 13.27
CA ALA A 376 3.81 17.78 12.53
C ALA A 376 3.37 17.88 11.05
N LYS A 377 2.60 18.91 10.67
CA LYS A 377 2.13 19.12 9.28
C LYS A 377 3.11 19.94 8.44
N GLU A 378 4.04 20.66 9.06
CA GLU A 378 4.94 21.58 8.37
C GLU A 378 5.92 20.81 7.48
N SER A 379 6.08 21.26 6.24
CA SER A 379 7.19 20.80 5.40
C SER A 379 8.51 21.33 5.96
N VAL A 380 9.54 20.50 5.95
CA VAL A 380 10.90 20.84 6.41
C VAL A 380 11.92 20.29 5.43
N SER A 381 12.95 21.07 5.15
CA SER A 381 14.01 20.65 4.22
C SER A 381 15.02 19.75 4.91
N TYR A 382 15.53 18.74 4.17
CA TYR A 382 16.62 17.89 4.61
C TYR A 382 17.88 18.67 4.99
N SER A 383 18.09 19.85 4.40
CA SER A 383 19.24 20.72 4.72
C SER A 383 19.28 21.18 6.20
N LEU A 384 18.17 21.06 6.93
CA LEU A 384 18.10 21.37 8.36
C LEU A 384 18.48 20.17 9.26
N VAL A 385 18.62 18.97 8.70
CA VAL A 385 19.09 17.80 9.46
C VAL A 385 20.52 18.06 9.95
N GLY A 386 20.74 17.91 11.26
CA GLY A 386 22.02 18.20 11.92
C GLY A 386 22.23 19.68 12.26
N VAL A 387 21.41 20.59 11.72
CA VAL A 387 21.37 22.03 12.09
C VAL A 387 20.31 22.27 13.15
N ASP A 388 19.13 21.68 12.99
CA ASP A 388 18.02 21.71 13.94
C ASP A 388 17.90 20.33 14.61
N SER A 389 17.99 20.29 15.95
CA SER A 389 17.96 19.04 16.70
C SER A 389 16.66 18.26 16.56
N GLU A 390 15.56 18.93 16.21
CA GLU A 390 14.25 18.33 16.04
C GLU A 390 13.92 17.93 14.60
N VAL A 391 14.76 18.31 13.62
CA VAL A 391 14.59 17.87 12.24
C VAL A 391 15.35 16.56 12.02
N LYS A 392 14.64 15.53 11.56
CA LYS A 392 15.15 14.17 11.32
C LYS A 392 14.74 13.71 9.93
N SER A 393 15.50 12.78 9.34
CA SER A 393 15.05 12.02 8.17
C SER A 393 15.03 10.53 8.47
N SER A 394 13.95 9.86 8.07
CA SER A 394 13.86 8.40 8.19
C SER A 394 14.94 7.67 7.39
N TYR A 395 15.54 8.33 6.39
CA TYR A 395 16.57 7.76 5.52
C TYR A 395 18.01 8.06 5.98
N ASP A 396 18.22 8.70 7.13
CA ASP A 396 19.58 8.89 7.67
C ASP A 396 20.16 7.60 8.27
N THR A 397 19.30 6.67 8.66
CA THR A 397 19.67 5.35 9.17
C THR A 397 19.73 4.28 8.08
N TYR A 398 19.51 4.65 6.81
CA TYR A 398 19.63 3.75 5.68
C TYR A 398 21.07 3.24 5.53
N VAL A 399 21.21 1.93 5.36
CA VAL A 399 22.46 1.26 5.04
C VAL A 399 22.31 0.54 3.70
N PRO A 400 23.23 0.71 2.73
CA PRO A 400 23.20 -0.06 1.48
C PRO A 400 23.13 -1.57 1.72
N GLY A 401 22.21 -2.26 1.04
CA GLY A 401 21.88 -3.67 1.26
C GLY A 401 20.80 -3.92 2.33
N HIS A 402 20.28 -2.86 2.97
CA HIS A 402 19.22 -2.92 4.00
C HIS A 402 18.09 -1.92 3.71
N GLU A 403 17.64 -1.85 2.46
CA GLU A 403 16.72 -0.83 1.93
C GLU A 403 15.31 -0.85 2.55
N PHE A 404 14.88 -1.93 3.22
CA PHE A 404 13.50 -2.10 3.69
C PHE A 404 13.14 -1.39 5.00
N LEU A 405 14.11 -0.82 5.73
CA LEU A 405 13.88 -0.29 7.08
C LEU A 405 14.46 1.12 7.35
N PRO A 406 14.30 2.13 6.48
CA PRO A 406 14.54 3.51 6.89
C PRO A 406 13.34 3.97 7.74
N ILE A 407 13.29 3.50 8.98
CA ILE A 407 12.40 4.02 10.03
C ILE A 407 13.31 4.72 11.04
N TYR A 408 13.00 5.98 11.33
CA TYR A 408 13.63 6.65 12.46
C TYR A 408 13.05 6.10 13.77
N GLN A 409 13.89 5.47 14.58
CA GLN A 409 13.58 4.98 15.91
C GLN A 409 14.34 5.85 16.93
N GLY A 410 13.74 6.94 17.42
CA GLY A 410 14.41 7.83 18.38
C GLY A 410 13.61 9.03 18.86
#